data_AF-A0A1G3UEW8-F1
#
_entry.id   AF-A0A1G3UEW8-F1
#
_cell.length_a   1.000
_cell.length_b   1.000
_cell.length_c   1.000
_cell.angle_alpha   90.00
_cell.angle_beta   90.00
_cell.angle_gamma   90.00
#
_symmetry.space_group_name_H-M   'P 1'
#
loop_
_entity.id
_entity.type
_entity.pdbx_description
1 polymer ?
#
loop_
_entity_poly.entity_id
_entity_poly.type
_entity_poly.pdbx_seq_one_letter_code
_entity_poly.pdbx_strand_id
1 'polypeptide(L)' 'MELEDFKNKLEEANLNLKDFSELVGIPYSTVTKYGRSTPIASWIEPFLNIYIENQKLESIKQEIKDLADRL' A
#
# COMPACT_ATOMS: atom_id res chain seq x y z
N MET A 1 6.84 -10.52 -7.15
CA MET A 1 5.37 -10.35 -7.20
C MET A 1 4.92 -10.19 -8.64
N GLU A 2 3.80 -10.82 -9.01
CA GLU A 2 3.18 -10.67 -10.32
C GLU A 2 2.25 -9.45 -10.37
N LEU A 3 1.76 -9.07 -11.56
CA LEU A 3 0.85 -7.93 -11.74
C LEU A 3 -0.39 -8.04 -10.85
N GLU A 4 -0.98 -9.22 -10.77
CA GLU A 4 -2.22 -9.43 -10.03
C GLU A 4 -2.00 -9.25 -8.53
N ASP A 5 -0.91 -9.81 -7.99
CA ASP A 5 -0.53 -9.63 -6.59
C ASP A 5 -0.30 -8.16 -6.25
N PHE A 6 0.34 -7.42 -7.17
CA PHE A 6 0.58 -5.99 -6.99
C PHE A 6 -0.74 -5.21 -6.92
N LYS A 7 -1.69 -5.48 -7.81
CA LYS A 7 -3.01 -4.85 -7.78
C LYS A 7 -3.78 -5.18 -6.51
N ASN A 8 -3.80 -6.45 -6.11
CA ASN A 8 -4.48 -6.90 -4.89
C ASN A 8 -3.91 -6.20 -3.65
N LYS A 9 -2.59 -6.01 -3.56
CA LYS A 9 -1.96 -5.26 -2.45
C LYS A 9 -2.27 -3.77 -2.49
N LEU A 10 -2.38 -3.17 -3.67
CA LEU A 10 -2.82 -1.77 -3.77
C LEU A 10 -4.27 -1.62 -3.29
N GLU A 11 -5.16 -2.54 -3.67
CA GLU A 11 -6.55 -2.55 -3.20
C GLU A 11 -6.63 -2.75 -1.67
N GLU A 12 -5.86 -3.67 -1.08
CA GLU A 12 -5.79 -3.85 0.38
C GLU A 12 -5.27 -2.59 1.09
N ALA A 13 -4.33 -1.87 0.48
CA ALA A 13 -3.80 -0.60 0.97
C ALA A 13 -4.73 0.61 0.72
N ASN A 14 -5.88 0.41 0.04
CA ASN A 14 -6.77 1.45 -0.45
C ASN A 14 -6.04 2.50 -1.31
N LEU A 15 -5.18 2.03 -2.21
CA LEU A 15 -4.41 2.83 -3.16
C LEU A 15 -4.81 2.47 -4.59
N ASN A 16 -4.87 3.45 -5.46
CA ASN A 16 -4.80 3.22 -6.91
C ASN A 16 -3.35 3.40 -7.42
N LEU A 17 -3.11 3.13 -8.70
CA LEU A 17 -1.76 3.24 -9.30
C LEU A 17 -1.19 4.67 -9.26
N LYS A 18 -2.04 5.69 -9.30
CA LYS A 18 -1.64 7.10 -9.19
C LYS A 18 -1.26 7.43 -7.75
N ASP A 19 -2.07 7.00 -6.78
CA ASP A 19 -1.77 7.20 -5.36
C ASP A 19 -0.44 6.53 -5.00
N PHE A 20 -0.23 5.30 -5.47
CA PHE A 20 1.04 4.59 -5.29
C PHE A 20 2.21 5.34 -5.94
N SER A 21 2.04 5.81 -7.17
CA SER A 21 3.06 6.59 -7.89
C SER A 21 3.50 7.83 -7.11
N GLU A 22 2.54 8.57 -6.56
CA GLU A 22 2.80 9.75 -5.73
C GLU A 22 3.45 9.38 -4.39
N LEU A 23 2.98 8.31 -3.75
CA LEU A 23 3.49 7.82 -2.46
C LEU A 23 4.97 7.43 -2.52
N VAL A 24 5.39 6.72 -3.57
CA VAL A 24 6.77 6.21 -3.69
C VAL A 24 7.67 7.06 -4.58
N GLY A 25 7.15 8.16 -5.15
CA GLY A 25 7.90 9.07 -6.02
C GLY A 25 8.34 8.44 -7.36
N ILE A 26 7.66 7.38 -7.82
CA ILE A 26 7.95 6.74 -9.11
C ILE A 26 6.99 7.32 -10.15
N PRO A 27 7.45 7.68 -11.36
CA PRO A 27 6.56 8.19 -12.41
C PRO A 27 5.40 7.24 -12.70
N TYR A 28 4.18 7.78 -12.81
CA TYR A 28 2.98 6.99 -13.12
C TYR A 28 3.12 6.17 -14.41
N SER A 29 3.82 6.71 -15.40
CA SER A 29 4.14 6.03 -16.67
C SER A 29 5.03 4.79 -16.49
N THR A 30 5.78 4.70 -15.40
CA THR A 30 6.56 3.53 -15.00
C THR A 30 5.70 2.55 -14.22
N VAL A 31 4.94 3.04 -13.23
CA VAL A 31 4.05 2.21 -12.40
C VAL A 31 3.01 1.47 -13.26
N THR A 32 2.45 2.12 -14.27
CA THR A 32 1.48 1.51 -15.21
C THR A 32 2.05 0.38 -16.07
N LYS A 33 3.38 0.26 -16.17
CA LYS A 33 4.07 -0.81 -16.92
C LYS A 33 4.48 -1.99 -16.04
N TYR A 34 4.36 -1.87 -14.72
CA TYR A 34 4.67 -2.95 -13.78
C TYR A 34 3.87 -4.21 -14.08
N GLY A 35 4.55 -5.35 -14.02
CA GLY A 35 3.99 -6.67 -14.31
C GLY A 35 3.56 -6.87 -15.78
N ARG A 36 3.97 -5.97 -16.68
CA ARG A 36 3.76 -6.08 -18.13
C ARG A 36 5.09 -6.04 -18.86
N SER A 37 5.61 -4.84 -19.09
CA SER A 37 6.89 -4.60 -19.78
C SER A 37 7.99 -4.15 -18.82
N THR A 38 7.66 -3.93 -17.54
CA THR A 38 8.61 -3.58 -16.50
C THR A 38 8.42 -4.53 -15.32
N PRO A 39 9.49 -5.19 -14.85
CA PRO A 39 9.39 -6.02 -13.65
C PRO A 39 9.07 -5.14 -12.44
N ILE A 40 8.32 -5.70 -11.49
CA ILE A 40 8.00 -5.01 -10.25
C ILE A 40 9.22 -5.07 -9.34
N ALA A 41 9.66 -3.92 -8.83
CA ALA A 41 10.84 -3.88 -7.97
C ALA A 41 10.61 -4.70 -6.69
N SER A 42 11.60 -5.49 -6.30
CA SER A 42 11.48 -6.46 -5.20
C SER A 42 11.14 -5.85 -3.84
N TRP A 43 11.45 -4.56 -3.64
CA TRP A 43 11.13 -3.84 -2.40
C TRP A 43 9.66 -3.41 -2.29
N ILE A 44 8.91 -3.38 -3.40
CA ILE A 44 7.51 -2.91 -3.41
C ILE A 44 6.63 -3.80 -2.54
N GLU A 45 6.85 -5.11 -2.59
CA GLU A 45 6.11 -6.07 -1.79
C GLU A 45 6.30 -5.88 -0.28
N PRO A 46 7.52 -5.91 0.29
CA PRO A 46 7.71 -5.64 1.72
C PRO A 46 7.28 -4.23 2.12
N PHE A 47 7.40 -3.23 1.24
CA PHE A 47 6.89 -1.89 1.50
C PHE A 47 5.35 -1.88 1.68
N LEU A 48 4.61 -2.48 0.74
CA LEU A 48 3.15 -2.53 0.81
C LEU A 48 2.68 -3.34 2.03
N ASN A 49 3.36 -4.43 2.38
CA ASN A 49 3.04 -5.20 3.59
C ASN A 49 3.14 -4.34 4.85
N ILE A 50 4.26 -3.63 5.03
CA ILE A 50 4.47 -2.75 6.20
C ILE A 50 3.46 -1.59 6.20
N TYR A 51 3.16 -1.03 5.03
CA TYR A 51 2.20 0.06 4.89
C TYR A 51 0.80 -0.38 5.37
N ILE A 52 0.33 -1.53 4.90
CA ILE A 52 -0.96 -2.12 5.29
C ILE A 52 -0.99 -2.46 6.78
N GLU A 53 0.08 -3.05 7.33
CA GLU A 53 0.19 -3.35 8.75
C GLU A 53 0.10 -2.09 9.60
N ASN A 54 0.79 -1.01 9.20
CA ASN A 54 0.74 0.27 9.91
C ASN A 54 -0.68 0.89 9.88
N GLN A 55 -1.42 0.78 8.78
CA GLN A 55 -2.81 1.24 8.71
C GLN A 55 -3.70 0.48 9.72
N LYS A 56 -3.54 -0.84 9.81
CA LYS A 56 -4.27 -1.67 10.79
C LYS A 56 -3.93 -1.27 12.22
N LEU A 57 -2.64 -1.02 12.52
CA LEU A 57 -2.19 -0.58 13.85
C LEU A 57 -2.74 0.79 14.24
N GLU A 58 -2.75 1.77 13.33
CA GLU A 58 -3.32 3.09 13.62
C GLU A 58 -4.84 3.01 13.84
N SER A 59 -5.57 2.13 13.14
CA SER A 59 -6.99 1.87 13.41
C SER A 59 -7.21 1.36 14.84
N ILE A 60 -6.47 0.32 15.23
CA ILE A 60 -6.57 -0.27 16.58
C ILE A 60 -6.22 0.76 17.65
N LYS A 61 -5.16 1.54 17.44
CA LYS A 61 -4.74 2.59 18.37
C LYS A 61 -5.81 3.66 18.54
N GLN A 62 -6.50 4.03 17.46
CA GLN A 62 -7.63 4.97 17.53
C GLN A 62 -8.80 4.38 18.32
N GLU A 63 -9.16 3.12 18.08
CA GLU A 63 -10.21 2.43 18.84
C GLU A 63 -9.91 2.35 20.34
N ILE A 64 -8.66 2.05 20.71
CA ILE A 64 -8.21 2.02 22.11
C ILE A 64 -8.33 3.42 22.74
N LYS A 65 -7.93 4.46 22.01
CA LYS A 65 -8.03 5.84 22.49
C LYS A 65 -9.49 6.24 22.72
N ASP A 66 -10.35 5.94 21.75
CA ASP A 66 -11.78 6.22 21.85
C ASP A 66 -12.45 5.48 23.01
N LEU A 67 -11.99 4.26 23.33
CA LEU A 67 -12.45 3.51 24.50
C LEU A 67 -11.96 4.14 25.81
N ALA A 68 -10.68 4.53 25.87
CA ALA A 68 -10.09 5.17 27.03
C ALA A 68 -10.76 6.52 27.35
N ASP A 69 -11.11 7.30 26.32
CA ASP A 69 -11.80 8.60 26.47
C ASP A 69 -13.25 8.46 26.98
N ARG A 70 -13.83 7.25 26.96
CA ARG A 70 -15.20 6.96 27.44
C ARG A 70 -15.27 6.43 28.87
N LEU A 71 -14.14 6.11 29.48
CA LEU A 71 -14.02 5.56 30.84
C LEU A 71 -13.75 6.69 31.85
#